data_AF-A0A0F3QDU6-F1
#
_entry.id   AF-A0A0F3QDU6-F1
#
_cell.length_a   1.000
_cell.length_b   1.000
_cell.length_c   1.000
_cell.angle_alpha   90.00
_cell.angle_beta   90.00
_cell.angle_gamma   90.00
#
_symmetry.space_group_name_H-M   'P 1'
#
loop_
_entity.id
_entity.type
_entity.pdbx_description
1 polymer ?
#
loop_
_entity_poly.entity_id
_entity_poly.type
_entity_poly.pdbx_seq_one_letter_code
_entity_poly.pdbx_strand_id
1 'polypeptide(L)'
;MSPQIIELLIFAGIAFFIINKLITTLGATSDDDPAKQKSYFGEPVIKDVTHSSNKSYEEEKDLPTAQDIKTFKNLIVEQNITAVVDGMETVHKRLNAFQPIKFINNAKIAFQMIIEAAYKKQTEELAELVDKRFLEEFEKISDSYGNFFDSTALNAKYSEIYTFGNNIFIKLLFQGKNVVDKIEELKEEWTFTRNANTKEVDWFLSNIEKV
;
A
#
# COMPACT_ATOMS: atom_id res chain seq x y z
N MET A 1 -21.12 18.23 -42.71
CA MET A 1 -19.91 17.88 -41.95
C MET A 1 -19.80 16.37 -41.91
N SER A 2 -18.61 15.80 -42.09
CA SER A 2 -18.40 14.33 -42.01
C SER A 2 -18.74 13.87 -40.57
N PRO A 3 -19.40 12.71 -40.38
CA PRO A 3 -19.65 12.13 -39.05
C PRO A 3 -18.38 12.06 -38.18
N GLN A 4 -17.23 11.84 -38.80
CA GLN A 4 -15.91 11.81 -38.14
C GLN A 4 -15.50 13.14 -37.51
N ILE A 5 -15.91 14.27 -38.11
CA ILE A 5 -15.62 15.61 -37.59
C ILE A 5 -16.47 15.89 -36.34
N ILE A 6 -17.70 15.38 -36.31
CA ILE A 6 -18.60 15.52 -35.16
C ILE A 6 -18.11 14.68 -33.97
N GLU A 7 -17.68 13.44 -34.20
CA GLU A 7 -17.08 12.60 -33.16
C GLU A 7 -15.81 13.23 -32.58
N LEU A 8 -14.93 13.77 -33.43
CA LEU A 8 -13.73 14.46 -32.99
C LEU A 8 -14.06 15.68 -32.11
N LEU A 9 -15.08 16.47 -32.47
CA LEU A 9 -15.52 17.62 -31.68
C LEU A 9 -16.11 17.20 -30.33
N ILE A 10 -16.86 16.08 -30.29
CA ILE A 10 -17.40 15.54 -29.04
C ILE A 10 -16.27 15.08 -28.12
N PHE A 11 -15.30 14.31 -28.64
CA PHE A 11 -14.14 13.88 -27.85
C PHE A 11 -13.30 15.05 -27.36
N ALA A 12 -13.06 16.06 -28.21
CA ALA A 12 -12.35 17.28 -27.83
C ALA A 12 -13.10 18.05 -26.73
N GLY A 13 -14.42 18.15 -26.82
CA GLY A 13 -15.26 18.79 -25.79
C GLY A 13 -15.19 18.08 -24.45
N ILE A 14 -15.27 16.74 -24.45
CA ILE A 14 -15.15 15.93 -23.24
C ILE A 14 -13.74 16.07 -22.63
N ALA A 15 -12.69 15.98 -23.45
CA ALA A 15 -11.31 16.13 -22.99
C ALA A 15 -11.07 17.51 -22.36
N PHE A 16 -11.55 18.58 -23.02
CA PHE A 16 -11.46 19.94 -22.49
C PHE A 16 -12.19 20.09 -21.15
N PHE A 17 -13.39 19.52 -21.03
CA PHE A 17 -14.16 19.53 -19.78
C PHE A 17 -13.41 18.82 -18.64
N ILE A 18 -12.83 17.66 -18.92
CA ILE A 18 -12.05 16.89 -17.92
C ILE A 18 -10.82 17.69 -17.49
N ILE A 19 -10.05 18.26 -18.43
CA ILE A 19 -8.85 19.05 -18.12
C ILE A 19 -9.18 20.26 -17.26
N ASN A 20 -10.22 21.04 -17.62
CA ASN A 20 -10.64 22.20 -16.83
C ASN A 20 -11.10 21.80 -15.42
N LYS A 21 -11.83 20.69 -15.31
CA LYS A 21 -12.27 20.17 -14.01
C LYS A 21 -11.07 19.77 -13.16
N LEU A 22 -10.09 19.08 -13.74
CA LEU A 22 -8.86 18.68 -13.07
C LEU A 22 -8.07 19.90 -12.57
N ILE A 23 -7.81 20.91 -13.42
CA ILE A 23 -7.12 22.15 -13.00
C ILE A 23 -7.85 22.83 -11.84
N THR A 24 -9.18 22.89 -11.88
CA THR A 24 -9.99 23.51 -10.82
C THR A 24 -9.94 22.71 -9.52
N THR A 25 -9.98 21.37 -9.59
CA THR A 25 -9.94 20.50 -8.40
C THR A 25 -8.55 20.33 -7.79
N LEU A 26 -7.49 20.32 -8.60
CA LEU A 26 -6.12 20.19 -8.11
C LEU A 26 -5.58 21.51 -7.57
N GLY A 27 -6.21 22.63 -7.92
CA GLY A 27 -5.69 23.97 -7.62
C GLY A 27 -4.46 24.27 -8.47
N ALA A 28 -4.48 25.38 -9.19
CA ALA A 28 -3.25 25.93 -9.75
C ALA A 28 -2.42 26.46 -8.58
N THR A 29 -1.28 25.85 -8.28
CA THR A 29 -0.27 26.46 -7.42
C THR A 29 0.24 27.69 -8.16
N SER A 30 -0.28 28.87 -7.82
CA SER A 30 0.34 30.13 -8.19
C SER A 30 1.69 30.21 -7.49
N ASP A 31 2.75 30.59 -8.21
CA ASP A 31 4.07 30.86 -7.62
C ASP A 31 4.06 32.04 -6.61
N ASP A 32 2.91 32.71 -6.47
CA ASP A 32 2.64 33.83 -5.56
C ASP A 32 1.88 33.40 -4.28
N ASP A 33 2.25 32.24 -3.71
CA ASP A 33 1.74 31.81 -2.41
C ASP A 33 2.52 32.49 -1.25
N PRO A 34 1.90 33.41 -0.47
CA PRO A 34 2.55 34.06 0.67
C PRO A 34 2.85 33.09 1.84
N ALA A 35 2.49 31.81 1.74
CA ALA A 35 2.90 30.77 2.70
C ALA A 35 4.39 30.37 2.62
N LYS A 36 5.15 30.85 1.62
CA LYS A 36 6.59 30.54 1.49
C LYS A 36 7.52 31.35 2.41
N GLN A 37 7.02 32.30 3.19
CA GLN A 37 7.83 33.01 4.18
C GLN A 37 7.07 33.23 5.48
N LYS A 38 7.18 32.26 6.38
CA LYS A 38 7.21 32.47 7.84
C LYS A 38 7.62 31.16 8.51
N SER A 39 8.87 31.10 8.95
CA SER A 39 9.25 30.20 10.04
C SER A 39 8.40 30.58 11.25
N TYR A 40 7.44 29.74 11.61
CA TYR A 40 6.64 29.85 12.85
C TYR A 40 7.35 29.22 14.05
N PHE A 41 8.65 28.91 13.93
CA PHE A 41 9.50 28.60 15.06
C PHE A 41 10.31 29.84 15.41
N GLY A 42 9.89 30.53 16.47
CA GLY A 42 10.75 31.50 17.15
C GLY A 42 12.02 30.76 17.59
N GLU A 43 13.17 31.20 17.12
CA GLU A 43 14.46 30.74 17.60
C GLU A 43 14.58 31.06 19.10
N PRO A 44 14.80 30.07 19.97
CA PRO A 44 15.47 30.31 21.23
C PRO A 44 16.97 30.18 21.00
N VAL A 45 17.66 31.28 21.28
CA VAL A 45 19.12 31.35 21.46
C VAL A 45 19.57 30.20 22.37
N ILE A 46 20.38 29.29 21.82
CA ILE A 46 20.98 28.17 22.55
C ILE A 46 21.95 28.75 23.59
N LYS A 47 21.72 28.45 24.87
CA LYS A 47 22.70 28.62 25.94
C LYS A 47 23.15 27.23 26.37
N ASP A 48 24.37 26.88 26.01
CA ASP A 48 25.05 25.65 26.40
C ASP A 48 25.40 25.69 27.90
N VAL A 49 24.93 24.68 28.65
CA VAL A 49 25.27 24.44 30.06
C VAL A 49 25.29 22.93 30.35
N THR A 50 26.40 22.30 29.96
CA THR A 50 27.16 21.27 30.73
C THR A 50 26.50 19.95 31.15
N HIS A 51 27.10 18.87 30.63
CA HIS A 51 27.46 17.60 31.29
C HIS A 51 26.36 16.79 32.01
N SER A 52 25.85 15.76 31.32
CA SER A 52 25.43 14.51 31.97
C SER A 52 25.95 13.30 31.19
N SER A 53 26.69 12.48 31.92
CA SER A 53 27.28 11.17 31.63
C SER A 53 26.48 10.23 30.70
N ASN A 54 27.22 9.69 29.73
CA ASN A 54 27.08 8.39 29.05
C ASN A 54 25.95 7.46 29.51
N LYS A 55 24.98 7.25 28.61
CA LYS A 55 24.51 5.93 28.16
C LYS A 55 23.65 6.13 26.91
N SER A 56 24.31 6.35 25.77
CA SER A 56 23.69 6.15 24.46
C SER A 56 23.51 4.65 24.25
N TYR A 57 22.28 4.16 24.43
CA TYR A 57 21.83 3.03 23.62
C TYR A 57 21.46 3.61 22.25
N GLU A 58 22.48 3.89 21.45
CA GLU A 58 22.30 3.96 20.00
C GLU A 58 22.07 2.52 19.54
N GLU A 59 20.80 2.11 19.50
CA GLU A 59 20.40 1.08 18.55
C GLU A 59 20.61 1.69 17.16
N GLU A 60 21.74 1.39 16.54
CA GLU A 60 21.90 1.46 15.10
C GLU A 60 20.69 0.75 14.47
N LYS A 61 19.71 1.53 14.01
CA LYS A 61 18.65 1.01 13.18
C LYS A 61 19.26 0.71 11.82
N ASP A 62 19.58 -0.56 11.62
CA ASP A 62 20.07 -1.14 10.38
C ASP A 62 19.34 -0.53 9.18
N LEU A 63 20.05 0.35 8.46
CA LEU A 63 19.73 0.68 7.10
C LEU A 63 19.80 -0.63 6.30
N PRO A 64 18.78 -0.96 5.47
CA PRO A 64 18.84 -2.16 4.67
C PRO A 64 20.13 -2.17 3.84
N THR A 65 20.98 -3.15 4.08
CA THR A 65 22.27 -3.27 3.40
C THR A 65 22.02 -3.81 1.98
N ALA A 66 22.94 -3.62 1.04
CA ALA A 66 22.84 -4.21 -0.30
C ALA A 66 22.62 -5.76 -0.31
N GLN A 67 22.95 -6.42 0.81
CA GLN A 67 22.68 -7.84 1.04
C GLN A 67 21.17 -8.13 1.22
N ASP A 68 20.40 -7.21 1.81
CA ASP A 68 18.95 -7.32 1.99
C ASP A 68 18.20 -7.24 0.66
N ILE A 69 18.74 -6.48 -0.30
CA ILE A 69 18.16 -6.33 -1.64
C ILE A 69 18.19 -7.65 -2.42
N LYS A 70 19.25 -8.48 -2.26
CA LYS A 70 19.33 -9.80 -2.93
C LYS A 70 18.32 -10.80 -2.37
N THR A 71 18.15 -10.85 -1.05
CA THR A 71 17.14 -11.70 -0.39
C THR A 71 15.73 -11.23 -0.76
N PHE A 72 15.54 -9.93 -0.83
CA PHE A 72 14.27 -9.30 -1.21
C PHE A 72 13.90 -9.54 -2.67
N LYS A 73 14.88 -9.56 -3.60
CA LYS A 73 14.62 -9.73 -5.05
C LYS A 73 13.83 -11.00 -5.38
N ASN A 74 14.06 -12.09 -4.64
CA ASN A 74 13.33 -13.36 -4.84
C ASN A 74 11.85 -13.28 -4.40
N LEU A 75 11.52 -12.29 -3.58
CA LEU A 75 10.17 -12.00 -3.10
C LEU A 75 9.44 -11.00 -4.00
N ILE A 76 10.03 -10.59 -5.13
CA ILE A 76 9.40 -9.67 -6.08
C ILE A 76 9.04 -10.44 -7.35
N VAL A 77 7.93 -10.07 -7.96
CA VAL A 77 7.59 -10.48 -9.32
C VAL A 77 8.67 -9.95 -10.28
N GLU A 78 9.28 -10.83 -11.09
CA GLU A 78 10.52 -10.54 -11.81
C GLU A 78 10.43 -9.31 -12.72
N GLN A 79 9.31 -9.13 -13.42
CA GLN A 79 9.09 -7.97 -14.28
C GLN A 79 8.96 -6.63 -13.53
N ASN A 80 8.73 -6.65 -12.21
CA ASN A 80 8.41 -5.45 -11.42
C ASN A 80 9.51 -5.07 -10.42
N ILE A 81 10.69 -5.69 -10.50
CA ILE A 81 11.79 -5.49 -9.53
C ILE A 81 12.11 -4.01 -9.33
N THR A 82 12.35 -3.25 -10.40
CA THR A 82 12.72 -1.83 -10.31
C THR A 82 11.64 -1.01 -9.62
N ALA A 83 10.39 -1.11 -10.08
CA ALA A 83 9.28 -0.35 -9.53
C ALA A 83 9.03 -0.67 -8.05
N VAL A 84 9.12 -1.95 -7.66
CA VAL A 84 8.93 -2.37 -6.27
C VAL A 84 10.08 -1.89 -5.38
N VAL A 85 11.33 -1.90 -5.86
CA VAL A 85 12.48 -1.38 -5.11
C VAL A 85 12.34 0.14 -4.88
N ASP A 86 11.96 0.90 -5.90
CA ASP A 86 11.74 2.34 -5.79
C ASP A 86 10.57 2.68 -4.84
N GLY A 87 9.47 1.92 -4.96
CA GLY A 87 8.33 2.02 -4.04
C GLY A 87 8.72 1.68 -2.60
N MET A 88 9.58 0.67 -2.41
CA MET A 88 10.09 0.28 -1.10
C MET A 88 10.91 1.39 -0.44
N GLU A 89 11.79 2.04 -1.20
CA GLU A 89 12.56 3.18 -0.72
C GLU A 89 11.62 4.32 -0.27
N THR A 90 10.55 4.55 -1.03
CA THR A 90 9.53 5.55 -0.70
C THR A 90 8.79 5.20 0.59
N VAL A 91 8.44 3.93 0.80
CA VAL A 91 7.81 3.46 2.04
C VAL A 91 8.76 3.61 3.21
N HIS A 92 10.03 3.23 3.07
CA HIS A 92 11.01 3.30 4.15
C HIS A 92 11.23 4.73 4.63
N LYS A 93 11.24 5.72 3.72
CA LYS A 93 11.33 7.15 4.06
C LYS A 93 10.16 7.67 4.90
N ARG A 94 8.99 7.04 4.80
CA ARG A 94 7.77 7.43 5.53
C ARG A 94 7.53 6.57 6.77
N LEU A 95 7.96 5.32 6.71
CA LEU A 95 7.81 4.30 7.73
C LEU A 95 9.17 3.66 7.99
N ASN A 96 10.02 4.33 8.78
CA ASN A 96 11.37 3.84 9.10
C ASN A 96 11.37 2.43 9.73
N ALA A 97 10.27 2.03 10.38
CA ALA A 97 10.12 0.71 10.98
C ALA A 97 9.55 -0.36 10.02
N PHE A 98 9.33 -0.02 8.75
CA PHE A 98 8.83 -0.98 7.76
C PHE A 98 9.89 -2.04 7.47
N GLN A 99 9.47 -3.31 7.57
CA GLN A 99 10.33 -4.48 7.41
C GLN A 99 9.74 -5.38 6.32
N PRO A 100 10.30 -5.41 5.10
CA PRO A 100 9.65 -6.07 3.95
C PRO A 100 9.40 -7.57 4.14
N ILE A 101 10.36 -8.29 4.73
CA ILE A 101 10.25 -9.73 4.97
C ILE A 101 9.19 -10.01 6.04
N LYS A 102 9.13 -9.19 7.09
CA LYS A 102 8.11 -9.31 8.13
C LYS A 102 6.72 -9.01 7.57
N PHE A 103 6.60 -7.98 6.72
CA PHE A 103 5.35 -7.60 6.10
C PHE A 103 4.76 -8.74 5.26
N ILE A 104 5.54 -9.36 4.37
CA ILE A 104 5.01 -10.41 3.49
C ILE A 104 4.56 -11.65 4.28
N ASN A 105 5.27 -12.01 5.36
CA ASN A 105 4.86 -13.10 6.24
C ASN A 105 3.55 -12.76 6.98
N ASN A 106 3.45 -11.55 7.51
CA ASN A 106 2.21 -11.08 8.14
C ASN A 106 1.05 -11.01 7.15
N ALA A 107 1.30 -10.66 5.90
CA ALA A 107 0.26 -10.62 4.87
C ALA A 107 -0.28 -12.02 4.53
N LYS A 108 0.55 -13.07 4.57
CA LYS A 108 0.09 -14.47 4.43
C LYS A 108 -0.80 -14.89 5.61
N ILE A 109 -0.46 -14.46 6.83
CA ILE A 109 -1.31 -14.68 8.01
C ILE A 109 -2.63 -13.92 7.87
N ALA A 110 -2.58 -12.66 7.44
CA ALA A 110 -3.77 -11.85 7.20
C ALA A 110 -4.67 -12.46 6.12
N PHE A 111 -4.10 -12.99 5.04
CA PHE A 111 -4.84 -13.74 4.01
C PHE A 111 -5.63 -14.87 4.66
N GLN A 112 -4.99 -15.72 5.47
CA GLN A 112 -5.65 -16.82 6.17
C GLN A 112 -6.78 -16.29 7.08
N MET A 113 -6.50 -15.29 7.91
CA MET A 113 -7.49 -14.72 8.83
C MET A 113 -8.71 -14.17 8.09
N ILE A 114 -8.50 -13.44 7.01
CA ILE A 114 -9.57 -12.85 6.18
C ILE A 114 -10.45 -13.95 5.57
N ILE A 115 -9.85 -14.98 4.96
CA ILE A 115 -10.60 -16.08 4.37
C ILE A 115 -11.38 -16.88 5.44
N GLU A 116 -10.74 -17.18 6.57
CA GLU A 116 -11.39 -17.91 7.66
C GLU A 116 -12.54 -17.12 8.30
N ALA A 117 -12.34 -15.83 8.56
CA ALA A 117 -13.36 -14.94 9.11
C ALA A 117 -14.56 -14.86 8.16
N ALA A 118 -14.31 -14.76 6.86
CA ALA A 118 -15.36 -14.76 5.85
C ALA A 118 -16.13 -16.10 5.82
N TYR A 119 -15.43 -17.23 5.82
CA TYR A 119 -16.03 -18.56 5.85
C TYR A 119 -16.90 -18.79 7.09
N LYS A 120 -16.44 -18.31 8.26
CA LYS A 120 -17.15 -18.40 9.54
C LYS A 120 -18.21 -17.31 9.74
N LYS A 121 -18.35 -16.37 8.78
CA LYS A 121 -19.26 -15.21 8.84
C LYS A 121 -19.02 -14.31 10.05
N GLN A 122 -17.75 -14.14 10.44
CA GLN A 122 -17.31 -13.27 11.54
C GLN A 122 -17.15 -11.84 11.03
N THR A 123 -18.28 -11.13 10.88
CA THR A 123 -18.33 -9.78 10.29
C THR A 123 -17.53 -8.73 11.06
N GLU A 124 -17.47 -8.83 12.40
CA GLU A 124 -16.67 -7.92 13.23
C GLU A 124 -15.17 -8.07 12.96
N GLU A 125 -14.67 -9.31 12.95
CA GLU A 125 -13.26 -9.61 12.64
C GLU A 125 -12.89 -9.19 11.22
N LEU A 126 -13.79 -9.40 10.27
CA LEU A 126 -13.58 -8.99 8.88
C LEU A 126 -13.50 -7.46 8.73
N ALA A 127 -14.29 -6.71 9.51
CA ALA A 127 -14.27 -5.25 9.51
C ALA A 127 -12.99 -4.65 10.13
N GLU A 128 -12.22 -5.43 10.90
CA GLU A 128 -10.90 -5.04 11.41
C GLU A 128 -9.78 -5.28 10.40
N LEU A 129 -9.96 -6.23 9.47
CA LEU A 129 -8.92 -6.67 8.53
C LEU A 129 -9.11 -6.09 7.11
N VAL A 130 -10.33 -5.72 6.76
CA VAL A 130 -10.70 -5.23 5.42
C VAL A 130 -11.10 -3.76 5.49
N ASP A 131 -10.65 -2.98 4.51
CA ASP A 131 -11.00 -1.57 4.40
C ASP A 131 -12.52 -1.45 4.28
N LYS A 132 -13.12 -0.59 5.10
CA LYS A 132 -14.57 -0.39 5.16
C LYS A 132 -15.21 -0.10 3.79
N ARG A 133 -14.45 0.52 2.88
CA ARG A 133 -14.92 0.85 1.52
C ARG A 133 -14.92 -0.35 0.58
N PHE A 134 -14.13 -1.39 0.90
CA PHE A 134 -13.99 -2.61 0.12
C PHE A 134 -14.75 -3.79 0.74
N LEU A 135 -15.13 -3.71 2.02
CA LEU A 135 -15.79 -4.79 2.76
C LEU A 135 -16.99 -5.39 2.01
N GLU A 136 -17.91 -4.55 1.53
CA GLU A 136 -19.11 -5.01 0.79
C GLU A 136 -18.76 -5.72 -0.53
N GLU A 137 -17.69 -5.28 -1.20
CA GLU A 137 -17.22 -5.92 -2.44
C GLU A 137 -16.55 -7.26 -2.13
N PHE A 138 -15.75 -7.32 -1.07
CA PHE A 138 -15.11 -8.54 -0.61
C PHE A 138 -16.15 -9.60 -0.21
N GLU A 139 -17.19 -9.24 0.54
CA GLU A 139 -18.26 -10.17 0.94
C GLU A 139 -18.98 -10.82 -0.27
N LYS A 140 -19.08 -10.12 -1.41
CA LYS A 140 -19.69 -10.66 -2.63
C LYS A 140 -18.85 -11.76 -3.27
N ILE A 141 -17.54 -11.73 -3.09
CA ILE A 141 -16.61 -12.70 -3.68
C ILE A 141 -16.14 -13.75 -2.66
N SER A 142 -16.27 -13.49 -1.36
CA SER A 142 -15.64 -14.31 -0.31
C SER A 142 -16.15 -15.75 -0.26
N ASP A 143 -17.42 -15.96 -0.61
CA ASP A 143 -18.03 -17.30 -0.67
C ASP A 143 -17.35 -18.23 -1.68
N SER A 144 -16.63 -17.66 -2.67
CA SER A 144 -15.91 -18.41 -3.70
C SER A 144 -14.61 -19.05 -3.21
N TYR A 145 -14.06 -18.61 -2.07
CA TYR A 145 -12.87 -19.23 -1.48
C TYR A 145 -13.22 -20.47 -0.66
N GLY A 146 -14.30 -20.39 0.12
CA GLY A 146 -14.71 -21.38 1.12
C GLY A 146 -13.67 -21.57 2.24
N ASN A 147 -13.47 -22.79 2.73
CA ASN A 147 -12.60 -23.02 3.88
C ASN A 147 -11.10 -22.99 3.52
N PHE A 148 -10.27 -22.52 4.46
CA PHE A 148 -8.82 -22.52 4.34
C PHE A 148 -8.23 -23.88 4.76
N PHE A 149 -7.23 -24.38 4.02
CA PHE A 149 -6.62 -25.69 4.29
C PHE A 149 -5.18 -25.62 4.76
N ASP A 150 -4.30 -24.98 3.99
CA ASP A 150 -2.86 -25.09 4.19
C ASP A 150 -2.14 -23.76 3.90
N SER A 151 -1.57 -23.17 4.94
CA SER A 151 -0.78 -21.94 4.87
C SER A 151 0.62 -22.14 4.28
N THR A 152 1.13 -23.38 4.27
CA THR A 152 2.45 -23.70 3.72
C THR A 152 2.45 -23.74 2.20
N ALA A 153 1.31 -24.08 1.59
CA ALA A 153 1.10 -24.07 0.14
C ALA A 153 0.93 -22.67 -0.46
N LEU A 154 0.62 -21.67 0.37
CA LEU A 154 0.48 -20.28 -0.05
C LEU A 154 1.87 -19.66 -0.25
N ASN A 155 2.11 -19.01 -1.38
CA ASN A 155 3.25 -18.16 -1.67
C ASN A 155 2.77 -16.72 -1.88
N ALA A 156 3.64 -15.76 -1.61
CA ALA A 156 3.37 -14.34 -1.82
C ALA A 156 4.61 -13.68 -2.41
N LYS A 157 4.40 -12.76 -3.35
CA LYS A 157 5.44 -11.88 -3.90
C LYS A 157 4.94 -10.46 -4.00
N TYR A 158 5.83 -9.49 -3.78
CA TYR A 158 5.55 -8.09 -4.11
C TYR A 158 5.34 -7.95 -5.61
N SER A 159 4.19 -7.43 -6.01
CA SER A 159 3.92 -7.06 -7.40
C SER A 159 4.04 -5.56 -7.62
N GLU A 160 3.59 -4.74 -6.67
CA GLU A 160 3.66 -3.28 -6.79
C GLU A 160 3.70 -2.61 -5.41
N ILE A 161 4.38 -1.47 -5.31
CA ILE A 161 4.36 -0.59 -4.13
C ILE A 161 4.21 0.84 -4.62
N TYR A 162 3.19 1.53 -4.14
CA TYR A 162 2.97 2.93 -4.50
C TYR A 162 2.38 3.72 -3.32
N THR A 163 2.42 5.04 -3.44
CA THR A 163 1.86 5.93 -2.42
C THR A 163 0.98 6.97 -3.09
N PHE A 164 -0.12 7.33 -2.44
CA PHE A 164 -1.01 8.40 -2.86
C PHE A 164 -1.42 9.25 -1.67
N GLY A 165 -0.99 10.51 -1.65
CA GLY A 165 -1.10 11.36 -0.47
C GLY A 165 -0.37 10.74 0.72
N ASN A 166 -1.08 10.53 1.83
CA ASN A 166 -0.55 9.89 3.03
C ASN A 166 -0.78 8.37 3.07
N ASN A 167 -1.43 7.79 2.05
CA ASN A 167 -1.69 6.36 2.01
C ASN A 167 -0.58 5.63 1.26
N ILE A 168 -0.20 4.50 1.80
CA ILE A 168 0.74 3.54 1.24
C ILE A 168 -0.05 2.33 0.80
N PHE A 169 0.21 1.87 -0.42
CA PHE A 169 -0.41 0.70 -1.01
C PHE A 169 0.68 -0.31 -1.35
N ILE A 170 0.49 -1.54 -0.90
CA ILE A 170 1.37 -2.66 -1.20
C ILE A 170 0.53 -3.76 -1.83
N LYS A 171 0.82 -4.06 -3.09
CA LYS A 171 0.18 -5.13 -3.85
C LYS A 171 1.06 -6.38 -3.79
N LEU A 172 0.44 -7.49 -3.37
CA LEU A 172 1.08 -8.80 -3.29
C LEU A 172 0.37 -9.78 -4.21
N LEU A 173 1.14 -10.47 -5.05
CA LEU A 173 0.69 -11.64 -5.79
C LEU A 173 0.72 -12.87 -4.88
N PHE A 174 -0.45 -13.34 -4.48
CA PHE A 174 -0.66 -14.60 -3.79
C PHE A 174 -0.84 -15.74 -4.79
N GLN A 175 -0.11 -16.84 -4.58
CA GLN A 175 -0.18 -18.03 -5.43
C GLN A 175 -0.11 -19.31 -4.61
N GLY A 176 -0.88 -20.33 -4.96
CA GLY A 176 -0.78 -21.64 -4.32
C GLY A 176 -1.78 -22.62 -4.87
N LYS A 177 -1.54 -23.92 -4.64
CA LYS A 177 -2.47 -24.98 -5.03
C LYS A 177 -3.20 -25.52 -3.82
N ASN A 178 -4.52 -25.68 -3.93
CA ASN A 178 -5.39 -26.17 -2.87
C ASN A 178 -5.21 -25.43 -1.53
N VAL A 179 -4.97 -24.12 -1.58
CA VAL A 179 -4.87 -23.28 -0.36
C VAL A 179 -6.23 -23.16 0.31
N VAL A 180 -7.29 -23.10 -0.50
CA VAL A 180 -8.69 -23.01 -0.08
C VAL A 180 -9.54 -24.07 -0.81
N ASP A 181 -10.73 -24.37 -0.30
CA ASP A 181 -11.51 -25.54 -0.72
C ASP A 181 -12.15 -25.47 -2.11
N LYS A 182 -12.46 -24.26 -2.59
CA LYS A 182 -13.18 -24.04 -3.85
C LYS A 182 -12.28 -23.58 -4.99
N ILE A 183 -10.99 -23.37 -4.74
CA ILE A 183 -10.02 -22.87 -5.73
C ILE A 183 -8.82 -23.82 -5.78
N GLU A 184 -8.74 -24.62 -6.84
CA GLU A 184 -7.65 -25.58 -7.06
C GLU A 184 -6.30 -24.87 -7.23
N GLU A 185 -6.27 -23.80 -8.01
CA GLU A 185 -5.07 -22.98 -8.25
C GLU A 185 -5.37 -21.51 -7.98
N LEU A 186 -4.97 -21.05 -6.80
CA LEU A 186 -5.11 -19.67 -6.37
C LEU A 186 -4.01 -18.85 -7.03
N LYS A 187 -4.40 -17.76 -7.70
CA LYS A 187 -3.50 -16.75 -8.24
C LYS A 187 -4.20 -15.39 -8.30
N GLU A 188 -3.91 -14.54 -7.32
CA GLU A 188 -4.60 -13.27 -7.15
C GLU A 188 -3.64 -12.22 -6.61
N GLU A 189 -3.87 -10.97 -6.97
CA GLU A 189 -3.17 -9.81 -6.44
C GLU A 189 -4.02 -9.11 -5.39
N TRP A 190 -3.51 -9.03 -4.17
CA TRP A 190 -4.19 -8.39 -3.05
C TRP A 190 -3.47 -7.10 -2.69
N THR A 191 -4.22 -6.02 -2.55
CA THR A 191 -3.68 -4.70 -2.20
C THR A 191 -3.97 -4.38 -0.74
N PHE A 192 -2.91 -4.22 0.05
CA PHE A 192 -2.98 -3.75 1.42
C PHE A 192 -2.70 -2.26 1.49
N THR A 193 -3.53 -1.53 2.23
CA THR A 193 -3.42 -0.09 2.43
C THR A 193 -3.15 0.26 3.88
N ARG A 194 -2.37 1.31 4.10
CA ARG A 194 -2.19 1.94 5.41
C ARG A 194 -1.98 3.45 5.26
N ASN A 195 -2.49 4.22 6.22
CA ASN A 195 -2.17 5.63 6.35
C ASN A 195 -0.85 5.80 7.11
N ALA A 196 0.12 6.51 6.53
CA ALA A 196 1.44 6.73 7.12
C ALA A 196 1.41 7.64 8.37
N ASN A 197 0.36 8.44 8.54
CA ASN A 197 0.25 9.41 9.64
C ASN A 197 -0.50 8.86 10.86
N THR A 198 -1.12 7.68 10.76
CA THR A 198 -1.80 7.08 11.90
C THR A 198 -0.78 6.43 12.83
N LYS A 199 -0.97 6.64 14.15
CA LYS A 199 -0.17 5.95 15.17
C LYS A 199 -0.45 4.45 15.18
N GLU A 200 -1.68 4.08 14.84
CA GLU A 200 -2.09 2.68 14.63
C GLU A 200 -1.39 2.10 13.39
N VAL A 201 -0.93 0.86 13.52
CA VAL A 201 -0.06 0.16 12.54
C VAL A 201 -0.90 -0.77 11.65
N ASP A 202 -2.15 -0.41 11.44
CA ASP A 202 -3.10 -1.33 10.84
C ASP A 202 -3.02 -1.26 9.32
N TRP A 203 -2.88 -2.44 8.72
CA TRP A 203 -2.92 -2.65 7.28
C TRP A 203 -4.25 -3.30 6.96
N PHE A 204 -4.97 -2.74 5.99
CA PHE A 204 -6.28 -3.22 5.59
C PHE A 204 -6.23 -3.76 4.17
N LEU A 205 -6.93 -4.87 3.92
CA LEU A 205 -7.20 -5.32 2.56
C LEU A 205 -8.12 -4.31 1.87
N SER A 206 -7.69 -3.78 0.73
CA SER A 206 -8.42 -2.71 0.03
C SER A 206 -8.83 -3.06 -1.40
N ASN A 207 -8.25 -4.10 -1.99
CA ASN A 207 -8.60 -4.55 -3.33
C ASN A 207 -8.08 -5.98 -3.60
N ILE A 208 -8.76 -6.71 -4.48
CA ILE A 208 -8.33 -8.00 -5.04
C ILE A 208 -8.48 -7.99 -6.56
N GLU A 209 -7.43 -8.36 -7.29
CA GLU A 209 -7.40 -8.53 -8.74
C GLU A 209 -7.06 -10.00 -9.09
N LYS A 210 -7.77 -10.60 -10.05
CA LYS A 210 -7.47 -11.97 -10.54
C LYS A 210 -6.49 -11.91 -11.71
N VAL A 211 -5.48 -12.80 -11.74
CA VAL A 211 -4.33 -12.74 -12.68
C VAL A 211 -4.08 -14.03 -13.46
#